data_AF-A0A1G2ZWN8-F1
#
_entry.id   AF-A0A1G2ZWN8-F1
#
_cell.length_a   1.000
_cell.length_b   1.000
_cell.length_c   1.000
_cell.angle_alpha   90.00
_cell.angle_beta   90.00
_cell.angle_gamma   90.00
#
_symmetry.space_group_name_H-M   'P 1'
#
loop_
_entity.id
_entity.type
_entity.pdbx_description
1 polymer ?
#
loop_
_entity_poly.entity_id
_entity_poly.type
_entity_poly.pdbx_seq_one_letter_code
_entity_poly.pdbx_strand_id
1 'polypeptide(L)'
;MMIKYLVRVGSAAALGMILPLTSSPARAMTLDGVFVLERVFNGYPNSTLSVTNDYPTQVQFEESAFGEQVGAFANRHDALFSDDGGTNPRTFDIGESFAVQANVTLEDGSNTPRKEAGIRINSPITGDVLFIVNSDAGEIVAFGGGGPFYIFGKNATGDGYTPGQTIFMRMIYQPNSNTLEDPGTLEYIINRGNGVETSGPLGFDNLEKGPVDFEVGLYAQATPNDPVADFSIVTYTNIAGNDGNATLGDVNLDGAVNGLDVNPFVERVISGPYQVEADLNEDGSVDGLDVNPFVDVVVSGGAGMAAEARIVPEPATAALAGVGMVVLVGCLFTQSGKPG
;
A
#
# COMPACT_ATOMS: atom_id res chain seq x y z
N MET A 1 76.11 -31.45 17.41
CA MET A 1 75.19 -30.56 18.15
C MET A 1 74.38 -29.81 17.10
N MET A 2 73.06 -30.08 17.08
CA MET A 2 72.06 -29.67 16.07
C MET A 2 71.92 -28.14 15.91
N ILE A 3 71.41 -27.69 14.75
CA ILE A 3 70.50 -26.54 14.49
C ILE A 3 70.70 -26.08 13.02
N LYS A 4 69.74 -25.81 12.13
CA LYS A 4 68.29 -26.02 11.94
C LYS A 4 68.05 -25.62 10.47
N TYR A 5 67.16 -26.32 9.76
CA TYR A 5 66.57 -25.86 8.49
C TYR A 5 65.75 -24.59 8.72
N LEU A 6 65.76 -23.63 7.79
CA LEU A 6 64.65 -22.68 7.65
C LEU A 6 64.33 -22.44 6.17
N VAL A 7 63.22 -23.05 5.76
CA VAL A 7 62.48 -22.76 4.53
C VAL A 7 61.83 -21.38 4.70
N ARG A 8 61.96 -20.51 3.69
CA ARG A 8 61.21 -19.25 3.61
C ARG A 8 59.78 -19.59 3.20
N VAL A 9 58.87 -19.65 4.17
CA VAL A 9 57.42 -19.61 3.92
C VAL A 9 57.02 -18.14 3.95
N GLY A 10 56.61 -17.61 2.80
CA GLY A 10 55.94 -16.32 2.74
C GLY A 10 54.50 -16.50 3.21
N SER A 11 54.20 -16.02 4.42
CA SER A 11 52.81 -15.88 4.88
C SER A 11 52.32 -14.50 4.47
N ALA A 12 51.50 -14.44 3.43
CA ALA A 12 50.66 -13.28 3.16
C ALA A 12 49.51 -13.29 4.18
N ALA A 13 49.56 -12.39 5.16
CA ALA A 13 48.41 -12.09 6.01
C ALA A 13 47.44 -11.23 5.19
N ALA A 14 46.40 -11.85 4.64
CA ALA A 14 45.25 -11.13 4.11
C ALA A 14 44.50 -10.53 5.31
N LEU A 15 44.68 -9.24 5.52
CA LEU A 15 43.91 -8.46 6.50
C LEU A 15 42.49 -8.33 5.92
N GLY A 16 41.58 -9.19 6.37
CA GLY A 16 40.16 -9.10 6.03
C GLY A 16 39.58 -7.82 6.59
N MET A 17 39.49 -6.79 5.75
CA MET A 17 38.74 -5.58 6.03
C MET A 17 37.26 -5.93 5.95
N ILE A 18 36.67 -6.27 7.10
CA ILE A 18 35.22 -6.35 7.24
C ILE A 18 34.72 -4.91 7.12
N LEU A 19 34.35 -4.51 5.91
CA LEU A 19 33.53 -3.34 5.70
C LEU A 19 32.17 -3.63 6.36
N PRO A 20 31.72 -2.84 7.35
CA PRO A 20 30.34 -2.93 7.76
C PRO A 20 29.50 -2.56 6.54
N LEU A 21 28.77 -3.53 6.01
CA LEU A 21 27.61 -3.27 5.18
C LEU A 21 26.67 -2.47 6.07
N THR A 22 26.71 -1.15 5.96
CA THR A 22 25.62 -0.32 6.45
C THR A 22 24.46 -0.62 5.51
N SER A 23 23.58 -1.53 5.90
CA SER A 23 22.24 -1.54 5.34
C SER A 23 21.64 -0.19 5.66
N SER A 24 21.52 0.68 4.65
CA SER A 24 20.63 1.83 4.76
C SER A 24 19.27 1.29 5.19
N PRO A 25 18.57 1.89 6.17
CA PRO A 25 17.18 1.53 6.39
C PRO A 25 16.45 1.72 5.07
N ALA A 26 15.70 0.71 4.63
CA ALA A 26 14.78 0.86 3.53
C ALA A 26 13.91 2.07 3.85
N ARG A 27 13.95 3.09 2.99
CA ARG A 27 13.10 4.26 3.16
C ARG A 27 11.69 3.78 2.85
N ALA A 28 10.77 3.91 3.81
CA ALA A 28 9.37 3.58 3.60
C ALA A 28 8.89 4.19 2.28
N MET A 29 8.33 3.36 1.41
CA MET A 29 7.77 3.82 0.14
C MET A 29 6.68 4.85 0.46
N THR A 30 6.77 6.04 -0.12
CA THR A 30 5.76 7.07 0.03
C THR A 30 5.23 7.41 -1.36
N LEU A 31 3.98 7.06 -1.63
CA LEU A 31 3.26 7.61 -2.77
C LEU A 31 2.81 9.02 -2.40
N ASP A 32 3.22 10.01 -3.18
CA ASP A 32 3.04 11.44 -2.90
C ASP A 32 2.30 12.19 -4.00
N GLY A 33 1.80 11.47 -5.01
CA GLY A 33 0.98 12.02 -6.08
C GLY A 33 0.31 10.96 -6.94
N VAL A 34 -0.39 11.45 -7.96
CA VAL A 34 -0.83 10.64 -9.10
C VAL A 34 -0.48 11.32 -10.42
N PHE A 35 -0.05 10.53 -11.39
CA PHE A 35 0.12 10.91 -12.77
C PHE A 35 -1.15 10.57 -13.57
N VAL A 36 -1.83 11.59 -14.09
CA VAL A 36 -3.10 11.43 -14.79
C VAL A 36 -2.88 11.14 -16.26
N LEU A 37 -3.49 10.04 -16.73
CA LEU A 37 -3.59 9.65 -18.12
C LEU A 37 -5.05 9.71 -18.57
N GLU A 38 -5.38 10.76 -19.29
CA GLU A 38 -6.71 10.92 -19.89
C GLU A 38 -6.80 10.16 -21.21
N ARG A 39 -7.99 9.61 -21.51
CA ARG A 39 -8.30 9.07 -22.85
C ARG A 39 -7.35 7.96 -23.30
N VAL A 40 -6.91 7.11 -22.37
CA VAL A 40 -6.08 5.93 -22.65
C VAL A 40 -6.76 5.04 -23.69
N PHE A 41 -8.08 4.85 -23.53
CA PHE A 41 -8.96 4.58 -24.65
C PHE A 41 -9.73 5.85 -24.99
N ASN A 42 -9.88 6.12 -26.28
CA ASN A 42 -10.55 7.33 -26.77
C ASN A 42 -11.59 6.97 -27.84
N GLY A 43 -12.53 6.10 -27.46
CA GLY A 43 -13.64 5.71 -28.31
C GLY A 43 -14.55 6.88 -28.68
N TYR A 44 -14.67 7.89 -27.81
CA TYR A 44 -15.56 9.05 -27.93
C TYR A 44 -14.80 10.37 -27.77
N PRO A 45 -13.98 10.80 -28.75
CA PRO A 45 -13.11 11.97 -28.62
C PRO A 45 -13.85 13.31 -28.49
N ASN A 46 -15.14 13.34 -28.80
CA ASN A 46 -15.96 14.55 -28.72
C ASN A 46 -16.68 14.71 -27.37
N SER A 47 -16.55 13.72 -26.45
CA SER A 47 -17.07 13.87 -25.09
C SER A 47 -16.41 15.06 -24.39
N THR A 48 -17.17 15.71 -23.52
CA THR A 48 -16.64 16.71 -22.60
C THR A 48 -16.05 16.00 -21.40
N LEU A 49 -14.74 16.15 -21.19
CA LEU A 49 -14.02 15.63 -20.02
C LEU A 49 -13.58 16.79 -19.13
N SER A 50 -13.88 16.69 -17.85
CA SER A 50 -13.30 17.51 -16.78
C SER A 50 -12.56 16.60 -15.82
N VAL A 51 -11.37 17.01 -15.40
CA VAL A 51 -10.52 16.23 -14.50
C VAL A 51 -10.08 17.09 -13.33
N THR A 52 -10.24 16.55 -12.12
CA THR A 52 -9.73 17.13 -10.87
C THR A 52 -8.61 16.24 -10.33
N ASN A 53 -7.48 16.83 -9.99
CA ASN A 53 -6.37 16.15 -9.31
C ASN A 53 -5.88 17.02 -8.15
N ASP A 54 -6.47 16.79 -6.98
CA ASP A 54 -6.11 17.40 -5.71
C ASP A 54 -5.56 16.32 -4.74
N TYR A 55 -4.76 15.38 -5.25
CA TYR A 55 -4.19 14.30 -4.44
C TYR A 55 -3.55 14.83 -3.14
N PRO A 56 -3.76 14.17 -1.98
CA PRO A 56 -4.50 12.91 -1.78
C PRO A 56 -6.01 13.07 -1.53
N THR A 57 -6.54 14.29 -1.54
CA THR A 57 -7.93 14.52 -1.10
C THR A 57 -8.95 14.06 -2.11
N GLN A 58 -8.70 14.33 -3.40
CA GLN A 58 -9.61 13.97 -4.48
C GLN A 58 -8.90 13.76 -5.81
N VAL A 59 -9.32 12.73 -6.53
CA VAL A 59 -9.11 12.58 -7.98
C VAL A 59 -10.48 12.32 -8.60
N GLN A 60 -10.81 13.01 -9.69
CA GLN A 60 -12.12 12.88 -10.32
C GLN A 60 -12.02 12.93 -11.83
N PHE A 61 -12.78 12.04 -12.48
CA PHE A 61 -13.03 12.06 -13.92
C PHE A 61 -14.52 12.28 -14.14
N GLU A 62 -14.87 13.45 -14.68
CA GLU A 62 -16.24 13.76 -15.09
C GLU A 62 -16.31 13.75 -16.62
N GLU A 63 -17.04 12.80 -17.18
CA GLU A 63 -17.22 12.67 -18.62
C GLU A 63 -18.70 12.71 -19.00
N SER A 64 -19.03 13.52 -20.01
CA SER A 64 -20.40 13.72 -20.47
C SER A 64 -20.44 14.10 -21.95
N ALA A 65 -21.64 14.22 -22.51
CA ALA A 65 -21.88 14.72 -23.86
C ALA A 65 -21.00 14.02 -24.92
N PHE A 66 -20.98 12.68 -24.87
CA PHE A 66 -20.12 11.81 -25.67
C PHE A 66 -20.17 12.03 -27.19
N GLY A 67 -21.24 12.65 -27.70
CA GLY A 67 -21.43 12.98 -29.11
C GLY A 67 -21.71 11.74 -29.97
N GLU A 68 -22.29 11.94 -31.15
CA GLU A 68 -22.66 10.82 -32.02
C GLU A 68 -21.42 10.08 -32.53
N GLN A 69 -21.27 8.81 -32.14
CA GLN A 69 -20.33 7.86 -32.73
C GLN A 69 -20.90 6.46 -32.67
N VAL A 70 -20.82 5.73 -33.78
CA VAL A 70 -21.40 4.38 -33.92
C VAL A 70 -20.26 3.36 -33.96
N GLY A 71 -20.17 2.50 -32.95
CA GLY A 71 -19.27 1.34 -32.92
C GLY A 71 -17.96 1.51 -32.13
N ALA A 72 -17.83 2.54 -31.30
CA ALA A 72 -16.68 2.74 -30.43
C ALA A 72 -16.82 1.96 -29.10
N PHE A 73 -15.70 1.47 -28.56
CA PHE A 73 -15.67 0.65 -27.34
C PHE A 73 -15.92 1.48 -26.09
N ALA A 74 -14.94 2.25 -25.63
CA ALA A 74 -15.05 3.05 -24.40
C ALA A 74 -14.08 4.23 -24.43
N ASN A 75 -14.32 5.20 -23.54
CA ASN A 75 -13.25 6.04 -23.05
C ASN A 75 -12.73 5.47 -21.73
N ARG A 76 -11.41 5.53 -21.54
CA ARG A 76 -10.73 5.09 -20.31
C ARG A 76 -9.78 6.16 -19.83
N HIS A 77 -9.76 6.37 -18.52
CA HIS A 77 -8.86 7.28 -17.83
C HIS A 77 -8.20 6.55 -16.67
N ASP A 78 -6.92 6.82 -16.48
CA ASP A 78 -6.13 6.26 -15.39
C ASP A 78 -5.52 7.41 -14.56
N ALA A 79 -5.42 7.24 -13.24
CA ALA A 79 -4.56 8.07 -12.39
C ALA A 79 -3.58 7.15 -11.68
N LEU A 80 -2.36 7.08 -12.21
CA LEU A 80 -1.32 6.16 -11.78
C LEU A 80 -0.60 6.74 -10.56
N PHE A 81 -0.37 5.93 -9.53
CA PHE A 81 0.35 6.37 -8.34
C PHE A 81 1.78 6.83 -8.68
N SER A 82 2.27 7.83 -7.95
CA SER A 82 3.55 8.49 -8.20
C SER A 82 4.28 8.73 -6.88
N ASP A 83 5.61 8.78 -6.95
CA ASP A 83 6.54 9.09 -5.85
C ASP A 83 7.43 10.32 -6.15
N ASP A 84 7.05 11.10 -7.17
CA ASP A 84 7.70 12.35 -7.58
C ASP A 84 6.72 13.53 -7.70
N GLY A 85 5.68 13.51 -6.87
CA GLY A 85 4.64 14.54 -6.82
C GLY A 85 3.69 14.52 -8.01
N GLY A 86 3.54 13.38 -8.68
CA GLY A 86 2.67 13.22 -9.86
C GLY A 86 3.32 13.60 -11.18
N THR A 87 4.65 13.72 -11.25
CA THR A 87 5.36 14.06 -12.48
C THR A 87 5.46 12.86 -13.43
N ASN A 88 5.70 11.67 -12.88
CA ASN A 88 5.74 10.40 -13.60
C ASN A 88 4.96 9.32 -12.83
N PRO A 89 4.43 8.29 -13.52
CA PRO A 89 3.93 7.11 -12.83
C PRO A 89 5.09 6.38 -12.15
N ARG A 90 4.84 5.86 -10.95
CA ARG A 90 5.79 4.99 -10.26
C ARG A 90 5.69 3.58 -10.86
N THR A 91 6.84 3.04 -11.26
CA THR A 91 6.98 1.62 -11.61
C THR A 91 7.37 0.82 -10.37
N PHE A 92 6.68 -0.30 -10.18
CA PHE A 92 6.93 -1.27 -9.12
C PHE A 92 7.64 -2.50 -9.68
N ASP A 93 8.63 -2.98 -8.95
CA ASP A 93 9.24 -4.27 -9.22
C ASP A 93 8.44 -5.39 -8.55
N ILE A 94 8.52 -6.61 -9.10
CA ILE A 94 7.88 -7.81 -8.55
C ILE A 94 8.37 -8.23 -7.16
N GLY A 95 9.45 -7.61 -6.67
CA GLY A 95 9.97 -7.80 -5.31
C GLY A 95 9.51 -6.72 -4.34
N GLU A 96 8.74 -5.73 -4.79
CA GLU A 96 8.25 -4.62 -4.00
C GLU A 96 6.78 -4.84 -3.62
N SER A 97 6.49 -4.78 -2.32
CA SER A 97 5.12 -4.78 -1.80
C SER A 97 4.47 -3.42 -1.97
N PHE A 98 3.15 -3.42 -2.04
CA PHE A 98 2.37 -2.18 -1.99
C PHE A 98 1.04 -2.42 -1.29
N ALA A 99 0.49 -1.36 -0.70
CA ALA A 99 -0.93 -1.28 -0.42
C ALA A 99 -1.45 0.06 -0.92
N VAL A 100 -2.54 0.03 -1.69
CA VAL A 100 -3.18 1.23 -2.23
C VAL A 100 -4.67 1.20 -1.92
N GLN A 101 -5.23 2.37 -1.63
CA GLN A 101 -6.64 2.50 -1.29
C GLN A 101 -7.28 3.77 -1.86
N ALA A 102 -8.60 3.70 -2.01
CA ALA A 102 -9.45 4.86 -2.23
C ALA A 102 -10.90 4.54 -1.82
N ASN A 103 -11.62 5.56 -1.38
CA ASN A 103 -13.08 5.58 -1.48
C ASN A 103 -13.46 5.87 -2.93
N VAL A 104 -14.27 4.99 -3.53
CA VAL A 104 -14.70 5.06 -4.93
C VAL A 104 -16.20 5.37 -4.99
N THR A 105 -16.56 6.37 -5.80
CA THR A 105 -17.95 6.68 -6.15
C THR A 105 -18.06 6.77 -7.68
N LEU A 106 -18.89 5.92 -8.27
CA LEU A 106 -19.26 5.92 -9.69
C LEU A 106 -20.71 6.39 -9.81
N GLU A 107 -20.92 7.57 -10.38
CA GLU A 107 -22.23 8.09 -10.77
C GLU A 107 -22.38 8.01 -12.28
N ASP A 108 -23.58 7.67 -12.75
CA ASP A 108 -23.86 7.56 -14.17
C ASP A 108 -25.26 8.03 -14.57
N GLY A 109 -25.39 8.41 -15.85
CA GLY A 109 -26.68 8.73 -16.46
C GLY A 109 -27.48 7.49 -16.83
N SER A 110 -26.79 6.39 -17.14
CA SER A 110 -27.39 5.11 -17.48
C SER A 110 -26.49 3.92 -17.10
N ASN A 111 -27.07 2.93 -16.42
CA ASN A 111 -26.38 1.70 -16.03
C ASN A 111 -26.03 0.78 -17.21
N THR A 112 -26.49 1.06 -18.43
CA THR A 112 -26.18 0.26 -19.62
C THR A 112 -25.86 1.19 -20.78
N PRO A 113 -24.80 0.98 -21.57
CA PRO A 113 -23.73 0.00 -21.37
C PRO A 113 -22.96 0.21 -20.06
N ARG A 114 -22.20 -0.82 -19.68
CA ARG A 114 -21.43 -0.88 -18.43
C ARG A 114 -20.46 0.30 -18.31
N LYS A 115 -20.44 0.91 -17.12
CA LYS A 115 -19.39 1.82 -16.65
C LYS A 115 -18.66 1.19 -15.48
N GLU A 116 -17.38 1.49 -15.34
CA GLU A 116 -16.48 0.81 -14.41
C GLU A 116 -15.59 1.81 -13.68
N ALA A 117 -15.36 1.55 -12.40
CA ALA A 117 -14.45 2.33 -11.56
C ALA A 117 -13.73 1.44 -10.56
N GLY A 118 -12.45 1.69 -10.29
CA GLY A 118 -11.74 0.96 -9.24
C GLY A 118 -10.23 1.17 -9.24
N ILE A 119 -9.51 0.12 -8.86
CA ILE A 119 -8.04 0.07 -8.80
C ILE A 119 -7.54 -0.90 -9.88
N ARG A 120 -6.45 -0.54 -10.54
CA ARG A 120 -5.84 -1.30 -11.63
C ARG A 120 -4.36 -1.51 -11.38
N ILE A 121 -3.88 -2.72 -11.69
CA ILE A 121 -2.47 -2.99 -11.96
C ILE A 121 -2.32 -3.11 -13.47
N ASN A 122 -1.32 -2.45 -14.04
CA ASN A 122 -0.91 -2.64 -15.42
C ASN A 122 0.50 -3.19 -15.49
N SER A 123 0.65 -4.36 -16.10
CA SER A 123 1.95 -4.88 -16.52
C SER A 123 1.99 -5.03 -18.03
N PRO A 124 3.11 -4.67 -18.69
CA PRO A 124 3.31 -4.94 -20.10
C PRO A 124 3.38 -6.44 -20.43
N ILE A 125 3.60 -7.29 -19.43
CA ILE A 125 3.75 -8.75 -19.60
C ILE A 125 2.44 -9.47 -19.31
N THR A 126 1.84 -9.21 -18.15
CA THR A 126 0.68 -10.00 -17.67
C THR A 126 -0.65 -9.35 -18.02
N GLY A 127 -0.66 -8.07 -18.40
CA GLY A 127 -1.84 -7.30 -18.75
C GLY A 127 -2.46 -6.58 -17.54
N ASP A 128 -3.77 -6.29 -17.64
CA ASP A 128 -4.50 -5.50 -16.65
C ASP A 128 -5.16 -6.38 -15.60
N VAL A 129 -4.74 -6.24 -14.33
CA VAL A 129 -5.53 -6.71 -13.18
C VAL A 129 -6.46 -5.58 -12.79
N LEU A 130 -7.76 -5.85 -12.78
CA LEU A 130 -8.80 -4.88 -12.45
C LEU A 130 -9.48 -5.32 -11.17
N PHE A 131 -9.56 -4.43 -10.18
CA PHE A 131 -10.42 -4.55 -9.02
C PHE A 131 -11.42 -3.40 -9.02
N ILE A 132 -12.65 -3.69 -9.46
CA ILE A 132 -13.61 -2.68 -9.89
C ILE A 132 -15.00 -2.88 -9.30
N VAL A 133 -15.76 -1.79 -9.31
CA VAL A 133 -17.22 -1.79 -9.32
C VAL A 133 -17.74 -1.53 -10.73
N ASN A 134 -18.93 -2.02 -11.06
CA ASN A 134 -19.59 -1.71 -12.32
C ASN A 134 -21.05 -1.28 -12.18
N SER A 135 -21.54 -0.49 -13.14
CA SER A 135 -22.86 0.12 -13.04
C SER A 135 -24.04 -0.77 -13.42
N ASP A 136 -23.83 -1.76 -14.29
CA ASP A 136 -24.91 -2.61 -14.81
C ASP A 136 -25.33 -3.68 -13.79
N ALA A 137 -24.46 -4.66 -13.56
CA ALA A 137 -24.70 -5.79 -12.68
C ALA A 137 -24.37 -5.49 -11.23
N GLY A 138 -23.73 -4.35 -10.95
CA GLY A 138 -23.27 -3.99 -9.61
C GLY A 138 -22.20 -4.94 -9.09
N GLU A 139 -21.40 -5.55 -9.95
CA GLU A 139 -20.35 -6.47 -9.51
C GLU A 139 -19.26 -5.69 -8.79
N ILE A 140 -18.80 -6.24 -7.66
CA ILE A 140 -17.58 -5.78 -6.98
C ILE A 140 -16.59 -6.94 -7.11
N VAL A 141 -15.65 -6.79 -8.03
CA VAL A 141 -14.94 -7.94 -8.60
C VAL A 141 -13.49 -7.60 -8.95
N ALA A 142 -12.61 -8.56 -8.73
CA ALA A 142 -11.22 -8.56 -9.18
C ALA A 142 -10.98 -9.63 -10.25
N PHE A 143 -10.33 -9.28 -11.36
CA PHE A 143 -10.04 -10.19 -12.47
C PHE A 143 -8.98 -9.64 -13.43
N GLY A 144 -8.49 -10.48 -14.36
CA GLY A 144 -7.60 -10.09 -15.45
C GLY A 144 -6.11 -10.13 -15.08
N GLY A 145 -5.24 -9.87 -16.06
CA GLY A 145 -3.83 -9.53 -15.79
C GLY A 145 -2.97 -10.65 -15.16
N GLY A 146 -3.45 -11.89 -15.17
CA GLY A 146 -2.87 -13.00 -14.40
C GLY A 146 -3.13 -12.93 -12.89
N GLY A 147 -3.85 -11.91 -12.40
CA GLY A 147 -4.22 -11.77 -10.99
C GLY A 147 -5.35 -12.73 -10.60
N PRO A 148 -5.47 -13.05 -9.30
CA PRO A 148 -6.48 -13.98 -8.82
C PRO A 148 -7.88 -13.37 -8.96
N PHE A 149 -8.82 -14.19 -9.43
CA PHE A 149 -10.23 -13.82 -9.48
C PHE A 149 -10.84 -13.81 -8.08
N TYR A 150 -11.59 -12.76 -7.77
CA TYR A 150 -12.40 -12.70 -6.55
C TYR A 150 -13.65 -11.85 -6.79
N ILE A 151 -14.78 -12.22 -6.21
CA ILE A 151 -16.02 -11.45 -6.29
C ILE A 151 -16.65 -11.32 -4.91
N PHE A 152 -16.89 -10.09 -4.48
CA PHE A 152 -17.56 -9.81 -3.21
C PHE A 152 -19.09 -9.89 -3.33
N GLY A 153 -19.62 -9.62 -4.51
CA GLY A 153 -21.06 -9.71 -4.75
C GLY A 153 -21.52 -8.96 -6.00
N LYS A 154 -22.83 -9.01 -6.24
CA LYS A 154 -23.51 -8.35 -7.36
C LYS A 154 -24.99 -8.09 -7.03
N ASN A 155 -25.66 -7.24 -7.81
CA ASN A 155 -27.05 -6.86 -7.56
C ASN A 155 -28.00 -8.06 -7.57
N ALA A 156 -27.75 -9.06 -8.43
CA ALA A 156 -28.57 -10.27 -8.50
C ALA A 156 -28.54 -11.13 -7.22
N THR A 157 -27.51 -10.98 -6.35
CA THR A 157 -27.41 -11.68 -5.06
C THR A 157 -27.77 -10.80 -3.87
N GLY A 158 -28.05 -9.51 -4.09
CA GLY A 158 -28.34 -8.53 -3.02
C GLY A 158 -27.12 -7.82 -2.45
N ASP A 159 -25.91 -8.24 -2.85
CA ASP A 159 -24.63 -7.75 -2.32
C ASP A 159 -23.85 -6.99 -3.40
N GLY A 160 -24.54 -6.22 -4.23
CA GLY A 160 -23.93 -5.46 -5.32
C GLY A 160 -23.62 -4.01 -4.97
N TYR A 161 -22.83 -3.39 -5.84
CA TYR A 161 -22.64 -1.96 -5.89
C TYR A 161 -23.81 -1.29 -6.64
N THR A 162 -24.26 -0.14 -6.13
CA THR A 162 -25.24 0.71 -6.79
C THR A 162 -24.58 2.04 -7.13
N PRO A 163 -24.62 2.50 -8.40
CA PRO A 163 -24.09 3.81 -8.77
C PRO A 163 -24.57 4.95 -7.85
N GLY A 164 -23.66 5.88 -7.56
CA GLY A 164 -23.84 6.97 -6.61
C GLY A 164 -23.56 6.61 -5.14
N GLN A 165 -23.38 5.33 -4.81
CA GLN A 165 -22.86 4.95 -3.48
C GLN A 165 -21.34 5.09 -3.42
N THR A 166 -20.80 5.36 -2.23
CA THR A 166 -19.35 5.29 -1.97
C THR A 166 -18.99 3.93 -1.43
N ILE A 167 -17.90 3.34 -1.92
CA ILE A 167 -17.31 2.11 -1.41
C ILE A 167 -15.82 2.32 -1.16
N PHE A 168 -15.32 1.94 0.02
CA PHE A 168 -13.89 1.83 0.24
C PHE A 168 -13.35 0.62 -0.52
N MET A 169 -12.23 0.79 -1.23
CA MET A 169 -11.52 -0.29 -1.90
C MET A 169 -10.03 -0.19 -1.59
N ARG A 170 -9.41 -1.31 -1.23
CA ARG A 170 -7.96 -1.43 -1.05
C ARG A 170 -7.43 -2.69 -1.71
N MET A 171 -6.24 -2.57 -2.29
CA MET A 171 -5.49 -3.65 -2.89
C MET A 171 -4.11 -3.72 -2.23
N ILE A 172 -3.74 -4.90 -1.76
CA ILE A 172 -2.44 -5.17 -1.14
C ILE A 172 -1.73 -6.23 -1.97
N TYR A 173 -0.47 -5.97 -2.31
CA TYR A 173 0.43 -6.96 -2.89
C TYR A 173 1.58 -7.25 -1.93
N GLN A 174 1.79 -8.52 -1.65
CA GLN A 174 2.96 -9.00 -0.92
C GLN A 174 3.78 -9.92 -1.85
N PRO A 175 5.08 -9.65 -2.10
CA PRO A 175 5.88 -10.44 -3.01
C PRO A 175 6.24 -11.83 -2.47
N ASN A 176 6.17 -12.03 -1.15
CA ASN A 176 6.67 -13.21 -0.44
C ASN A 176 8.11 -13.56 -0.87
N SER A 177 8.49 -14.84 -0.93
CA SER A 177 9.78 -15.25 -1.51
C SER A 177 9.81 -15.20 -3.04
N ASN A 178 8.66 -14.91 -3.67
CA ASN A 178 8.49 -14.84 -5.12
C ASN A 178 8.99 -16.10 -5.86
N THR A 179 8.60 -17.27 -5.34
CA THR A 179 8.91 -18.59 -5.89
C THR A 179 7.63 -19.34 -6.24
N LEU A 180 7.75 -20.46 -6.97
CA LEU A 180 6.57 -21.31 -7.23
C LEU A 180 6.01 -21.95 -5.95
N GLU A 181 6.85 -22.11 -4.92
CA GLU A 181 6.49 -22.73 -3.64
C GLU A 181 5.92 -21.70 -2.65
N ASP A 182 6.21 -20.42 -2.89
CA ASP A 182 5.82 -19.26 -2.08
C ASP A 182 5.65 -18.04 -3.02
N PRO A 183 4.57 -18.01 -3.83
CA PRO A 183 4.34 -16.94 -4.79
C PRO A 183 3.88 -15.68 -4.07
N GLY A 184 4.00 -14.53 -4.72
CA GLY A 184 3.40 -13.31 -4.21
C GLY A 184 1.88 -13.44 -4.08
N THR A 185 1.26 -12.63 -3.23
CA THR A 185 -0.18 -12.62 -2.98
C THR A 185 -0.79 -11.26 -3.30
N LEU A 186 -2.04 -11.28 -3.77
CA LEU A 186 -2.93 -10.12 -3.80
C LEU A 186 -4.05 -10.31 -2.79
N GLU A 187 -4.33 -9.27 -2.02
CA GLU A 187 -5.51 -9.19 -1.16
C GLU A 187 -6.36 -8.00 -1.60
N TYR A 188 -7.65 -8.25 -1.75
CA TYR A 188 -8.65 -7.24 -2.06
C TYR A 188 -9.50 -7.00 -0.81
N ILE A 189 -9.75 -5.74 -0.49
CA ILE A 189 -10.51 -5.33 0.69
C ILE A 189 -11.54 -4.29 0.27
N ILE A 190 -12.77 -4.41 0.79
CA ILE A 190 -13.80 -3.39 0.63
C ILE A 190 -14.44 -3.01 1.96
N ASN A 191 -15.07 -1.85 1.99
CA ASN A 191 -16.10 -1.52 2.98
C ASN A 191 -17.23 -0.74 2.30
N ARG A 192 -18.42 -1.35 2.28
CA ARG A 192 -19.64 -0.80 1.67
C ARG A 192 -20.61 -0.18 2.69
N GLY A 193 -20.12 0.14 3.89
CA GLY A 193 -20.91 0.67 5.01
C GLY A 193 -21.43 -0.38 5.98
N ASN A 194 -21.11 -1.66 5.77
CA ASN A 194 -21.54 -2.79 6.62
C ASN A 194 -20.36 -3.49 7.33
N GLY A 195 -19.23 -2.79 7.46
CA GLY A 195 -17.98 -3.37 7.93
C GLY A 195 -17.05 -3.74 6.78
N VAL A 196 -15.82 -4.11 7.15
CA VAL A 196 -14.77 -4.46 6.20
C VAL A 196 -14.93 -5.92 5.77
N GLU A 197 -14.87 -6.16 4.46
CA GLU A 197 -14.83 -7.49 3.84
C GLU A 197 -13.47 -7.66 3.16
N THR A 198 -12.88 -8.86 3.24
CA THR A 198 -11.60 -9.18 2.60
C THR A 198 -11.68 -10.49 1.82
N SER A 199 -10.92 -10.59 0.73
CA SER A 199 -10.65 -11.86 0.06
C SER A 199 -9.71 -12.78 0.85
N GLY A 200 -8.98 -12.21 1.82
CA GLY A 200 -7.73 -12.75 2.32
C GLY A 200 -6.63 -12.74 1.23
N PRO A 201 -5.39 -13.11 1.59
CA PRO A 201 -4.30 -13.24 0.63
C PRO A 201 -4.61 -14.34 -0.39
N LEU A 202 -4.65 -13.98 -1.67
CA LEU A 202 -4.83 -14.90 -2.79
C LEU A 202 -3.52 -15.00 -3.57
N GLY A 203 -3.10 -16.21 -3.92
CA GLY A 203 -1.88 -16.42 -4.69
C GLY A 203 -1.93 -15.72 -6.05
N PHE A 204 -0.93 -14.90 -6.35
CA PHE A 204 -0.69 -14.31 -7.66
C PHE A 204 0.27 -15.22 -8.43
N ASP A 205 -0.19 -16.44 -8.71
CA ASP A 205 0.61 -17.61 -9.07
C ASP A 205 0.75 -17.84 -10.58
N ASN A 206 0.74 -16.78 -11.39
CA ASN A 206 0.97 -16.97 -12.83
C ASN A 206 2.32 -17.70 -13.03
N LEU A 207 2.42 -18.52 -14.08
CA LEU A 207 3.63 -19.31 -14.37
C LEU A 207 4.88 -18.41 -14.54
N GLU A 208 4.69 -17.09 -14.64
CA GLU A 208 5.69 -16.04 -14.70
C GLU A 208 6.08 -15.39 -13.35
N LYS A 209 5.57 -15.87 -12.20
CA LYS A 209 5.86 -15.39 -10.83
C LYS A 209 5.25 -14.03 -10.41
N GLY A 210 4.22 -13.56 -11.10
CA GLY A 210 3.56 -12.26 -10.87
C GLY A 210 3.83 -11.24 -11.99
N PRO A 211 3.42 -9.97 -11.82
CA PRO A 211 3.64 -8.93 -12.81
C PRO A 211 5.10 -8.44 -12.75
N VAL A 212 5.74 -8.31 -13.91
CA VAL A 212 7.07 -7.66 -14.03
C VAL A 212 6.84 -6.20 -14.41
N ASP A 213 7.58 -5.30 -13.77
CA ASP A 213 7.59 -3.84 -13.99
C ASP A 213 6.18 -3.28 -14.21
N PHE A 214 5.43 -3.13 -13.11
CA PHE A 214 4.02 -2.78 -13.18
C PHE A 214 3.73 -1.42 -12.58
N GLU A 215 2.62 -0.83 -13.03
CA GLU A 215 2.09 0.43 -12.51
C GLU A 215 0.77 0.13 -11.81
N VAL A 216 0.51 0.84 -10.71
CA VAL A 216 -0.74 0.73 -9.97
C VAL A 216 -1.45 2.07 -10.04
N GLY A 217 -2.78 2.06 -10.21
CA GLY A 217 -3.52 3.31 -10.31
C GLY A 217 -5.02 3.16 -10.12
N LEU A 218 -5.67 4.32 -10.11
CA LEU A 218 -7.12 4.46 -10.13
C LEU A 218 -7.60 4.36 -11.58
N TYR A 219 -8.71 3.67 -11.80
CA TYR A 219 -9.21 3.27 -13.12
C TYR A 219 -10.67 3.69 -13.32
N ALA A 220 -10.96 4.44 -14.37
CA ALA A 220 -12.31 4.78 -14.79
C ALA A 220 -12.52 4.45 -16.28
N GLN A 221 -13.60 3.75 -16.60
CA GLN A 221 -13.96 3.43 -17.99
C GLN A 221 -15.46 3.57 -18.20
N ALA A 222 -15.84 4.23 -19.30
CA ALA A 222 -17.22 4.48 -19.64
C ALA A 222 -17.53 4.22 -21.11
N THR A 223 -18.65 3.54 -21.33
CA THR A 223 -19.34 3.47 -22.62
C THR A 223 -20.72 4.12 -22.46
N PRO A 224 -21.05 5.13 -23.27
CA PRO A 224 -22.34 5.80 -23.19
C PRO A 224 -23.47 4.96 -23.82
N ASN A 225 -24.67 5.11 -23.28
CA ASN A 225 -25.91 4.60 -23.86
C ASN A 225 -26.49 5.55 -24.89
N ASP A 226 -26.61 6.82 -24.46
CA ASP A 226 -27.06 7.94 -25.25
C ASP A 226 -25.87 8.89 -25.39
N PRO A 227 -25.38 9.11 -26.61
CA PRO A 227 -24.22 9.96 -26.83
C PRO A 227 -24.40 11.41 -26.36
N VAL A 228 -25.63 11.89 -26.21
CA VAL A 228 -25.90 13.29 -25.86
C VAL A 228 -26.27 13.45 -24.39
N ALA A 229 -27.06 12.52 -23.84
CA ALA A 229 -27.62 12.65 -22.49
C ALA A 229 -26.86 11.86 -21.41
N ASP A 230 -25.98 10.92 -21.78
CA ASP A 230 -25.29 10.08 -20.81
C ASP A 230 -24.05 10.77 -20.22
N PHE A 231 -23.68 10.34 -19.01
CA PHE A 231 -22.51 10.80 -18.28
C PHE A 231 -21.92 9.67 -17.44
N SER A 232 -20.64 9.81 -17.09
CA SER A 232 -19.93 9.00 -16.12
C SER A 232 -19.08 9.91 -15.26
N ILE A 233 -19.34 9.93 -13.95
CA ILE A 233 -18.56 10.70 -12.98
C ILE A 233 -17.95 9.68 -12.02
N VAL A 234 -16.63 9.57 -12.03
CA VAL A 234 -15.90 8.72 -11.09
C VAL A 234 -15.10 9.61 -10.16
N THR A 235 -15.39 9.51 -8.87
CA THR A 235 -14.73 10.27 -7.81
C THR A 235 -13.98 9.32 -6.89
N TYR A 236 -12.72 9.63 -6.66
CA TYR A 236 -11.86 8.99 -5.67
C TYR A 236 -11.56 9.98 -4.55
N THR A 237 -11.70 9.53 -3.30
CA THR A 237 -11.28 10.28 -2.10
C THR A 237 -10.56 9.33 -1.15
N ASN A 238 -10.02 9.83 -0.03
CA ASN A 238 -9.25 9.01 0.91
C ASN A 238 -8.17 8.17 0.19
N ILE A 239 -7.44 8.82 -0.72
CA ILE A 239 -6.49 8.16 -1.60
C ILE A 239 -5.18 8.03 -0.84
N ALA A 240 -4.68 6.82 -0.67
CA ALA A 240 -3.41 6.59 -0.02
C ALA A 240 -2.70 5.38 -0.63
N GLY A 241 -1.38 5.35 -0.50
CA GLY A 241 -0.62 4.15 -0.77
C GLY A 241 0.75 4.15 -0.11
N ASN A 242 1.23 2.96 0.23
CA ASN A 242 2.48 2.72 0.94
C ASN A 242 3.14 1.41 0.45
N ASP A 243 4.22 1.01 1.10
CA ASP A 243 4.99 -0.22 0.82
C ASP A 243 4.27 -1.52 1.18
N GLY A 244 2.96 -1.52 1.41
CA GLY A 244 2.22 -2.74 1.76
C GLY A 244 2.32 -3.12 3.22
N ASN A 245 3.14 -2.42 4.02
CA ASN A 245 3.15 -2.62 5.46
C ASN A 245 1.86 -2.04 6.04
N ALA A 246 1.09 -2.91 6.67
CA ALA A 246 -0.10 -2.53 7.41
C ALA A 246 0.27 -1.59 8.55
N THR A 247 -0.47 -0.49 8.71
CA THR A 247 -0.36 0.33 9.91
C THR A 247 -1.04 -0.43 11.05
N LEU A 248 -0.26 -1.20 11.80
CA LEU A 248 -0.77 -1.98 12.94
C LEU A 248 -1.58 -1.08 13.90
N GLY A 249 -2.82 -1.50 14.18
CA GLY A 249 -3.79 -0.78 14.99
C GLY A 249 -4.77 0.11 14.21
N ASP A 250 -4.56 0.40 12.93
CA ASP A 250 -5.51 1.15 12.07
C ASP A 250 -6.55 0.17 11.50
N VAL A 251 -7.41 -0.35 12.37
CA VAL A 251 -8.33 -1.43 12.01
C VAL A 251 -9.50 -0.93 11.17
N ASN A 252 -9.83 0.36 11.25
CA ASN A 252 -10.88 0.98 10.45
C ASN A 252 -10.40 1.50 9.07
N LEU A 253 -9.08 1.49 8.82
CA LEU A 253 -8.42 1.91 7.57
C LEU A 253 -8.62 3.40 7.21
N ASP A 254 -8.77 4.25 8.23
CA ASP A 254 -8.89 5.70 8.05
C ASP A 254 -7.55 6.44 8.01
N GLY A 255 -6.44 5.70 8.19
CA GLY A 255 -5.08 6.21 8.16
C GLY A 255 -4.56 6.68 9.52
N ALA A 256 -5.34 6.55 10.60
CA ALA A 256 -4.96 7.00 11.92
C ALA A 256 -5.32 5.99 13.02
N VAL A 257 -4.30 5.45 13.72
CA VAL A 257 -4.51 4.62 14.91
C VAL A 257 -5.04 5.44 16.08
N ASN A 258 -6.33 5.31 16.39
CA ASN A 258 -7.01 6.10 17.41
C ASN A 258 -8.22 5.36 18.04
N GLY A 259 -9.06 6.07 18.79
CA GLY A 259 -10.21 5.49 19.47
C GLY A 259 -11.30 4.95 18.52
N LEU A 260 -11.29 5.35 17.25
CA LEU A 260 -12.20 4.86 16.22
C LEU A 260 -11.90 3.42 15.78
N ASP A 261 -10.67 2.93 16.01
CA ASP A 261 -10.26 1.56 15.70
C ASP A 261 -10.74 0.52 16.73
N VAL A 262 -11.15 0.97 17.92
CA VAL A 262 -11.47 0.07 19.04
C VAL A 262 -12.64 -0.86 18.70
N ASN A 263 -13.73 -0.32 18.16
CA ASN A 263 -14.89 -1.15 17.83
C ASN A 263 -14.58 -2.15 16.69
N PRO A 264 -13.99 -1.73 15.55
CA PRO A 264 -13.53 -2.65 14.51
C PRO A 264 -12.57 -3.72 15.04
N PHE A 265 -11.61 -3.35 15.90
CA PHE A 265 -10.68 -4.31 16.51
C PHE A 265 -11.40 -5.36 17.36
N VAL A 266 -12.33 -4.94 18.22
CA VAL A 266 -13.12 -5.86 19.05
C VAL A 266 -13.94 -6.81 18.17
N GLU A 267 -14.50 -6.33 17.06
CA GLU A 267 -15.19 -7.17 16.09
C GLU A 267 -14.27 -8.24 15.49
N ARG A 268 -13.01 -7.88 15.17
CA ARG A 268 -12.01 -8.85 14.66
C ARG A 268 -11.68 -9.94 15.68
N VAL A 269 -11.40 -9.57 16.93
CA VAL A 269 -11.05 -10.52 18.00
C VAL A 269 -12.18 -11.50 18.31
N ILE A 270 -13.45 -11.08 18.23
CA ILE A 270 -14.59 -11.91 18.64
C ILE A 270 -15.02 -12.89 17.53
N SER A 271 -15.12 -12.42 16.28
CA SER A 271 -15.66 -13.23 15.18
C SER A 271 -15.36 -12.71 13.77
N GLY A 272 -14.52 -11.69 13.63
CA GLY A 272 -14.27 -11.07 12.33
C GLY A 272 -13.33 -11.90 11.46
N PRO A 273 -13.33 -11.67 10.13
CA PRO A 273 -12.29 -12.21 9.28
C PRO A 273 -10.92 -11.66 9.70
N TYR A 274 -9.85 -12.39 9.37
CA TYR A 274 -8.49 -11.92 9.58
C TYR A 274 -8.29 -10.53 8.95
N GLN A 275 -7.57 -9.67 9.65
CA GLN A 275 -7.09 -8.38 9.15
C GLN A 275 -5.71 -8.14 9.73
N VAL A 276 -4.75 -7.88 8.86
CA VAL A 276 -3.36 -7.68 9.25
C VAL A 276 -3.17 -6.49 10.19
N GLU A 277 -3.93 -5.40 10.05
CA GLU A 277 -3.87 -4.27 11.00
C GLU A 277 -4.34 -4.63 12.41
N ALA A 278 -5.02 -5.77 12.61
CA ALA A 278 -5.50 -6.24 13.90
C ALA A 278 -4.65 -7.38 14.51
N ASP A 279 -3.68 -7.92 13.76
CA ASP A 279 -2.71 -8.94 14.20
C ASP A 279 -1.43 -8.23 14.65
N LEU A 280 -1.45 -7.68 15.86
CA LEU A 280 -0.44 -6.76 16.36
C LEU A 280 0.77 -7.47 16.98
N ASN A 281 0.64 -8.77 17.25
CA ASN A 281 1.78 -9.61 17.61
C ASN A 281 2.37 -10.35 16.40
N GLU A 282 1.77 -10.19 15.21
CA GLU A 282 2.18 -10.76 13.92
C GLU A 282 2.29 -12.30 13.96
N ASP A 283 1.46 -12.98 14.73
CA ASP A 283 1.47 -14.44 14.86
C ASP A 283 0.58 -15.16 13.82
N GLY A 284 -0.10 -14.38 12.97
CA GLY A 284 -0.99 -14.87 11.93
C GLY A 284 -2.42 -15.11 12.42
N SER A 285 -2.76 -14.68 13.64
CA SER A 285 -4.10 -14.77 14.22
C SER A 285 -4.51 -13.41 14.79
N VAL A 286 -5.82 -13.11 14.79
CA VAL A 286 -6.36 -11.95 15.52
C VAL A 286 -7.13 -12.48 16.72
N ASP A 287 -6.56 -12.38 17.91
CA ASP A 287 -7.15 -12.94 19.12
C ASP A 287 -6.87 -12.10 20.39
N GLY A 288 -7.02 -12.72 21.57
CA GLY A 288 -6.80 -12.04 22.85
C GLY A 288 -5.36 -11.59 23.09
N LEU A 289 -4.39 -12.12 22.33
CA LEU A 289 -2.97 -11.76 22.42
C LEU A 289 -2.70 -10.38 21.81
N ASP A 290 -3.50 -9.94 20.84
CA ASP A 290 -3.38 -8.64 20.18
C ASP A 290 -3.90 -7.48 21.02
N VAL A 291 -4.73 -7.76 22.04
CA VAL A 291 -5.43 -6.73 22.82
C VAL A 291 -4.47 -5.79 23.55
N ASN A 292 -3.42 -6.31 24.17
CA ASN A 292 -2.46 -5.48 24.90
C ASN A 292 -1.62 -4.61 23.92
N PRO A 293 -0.99 -5.18 22.88
CA PRO A 293 -0.39 -4.39 21.81
C PRO A 293 -1.33 -3.32 21.23
N PHE A 294 -2.62 -3.64 21.07
CA PHE A 294 -3.62 -2.71 20.54
C PHE A 294 -3.84 -1.51 21.44
N VAL A 295 -4.00 -1.74 22.74
CA VAL A 295 -4.11 -0.67 23.72
C VAL A 295 -2.86 0.21 23.70
N ASP A 296 -1.67 -0.39 23.60
CA ASP A 296 -0.40 0.34 23.55
C ASP A 296 -0.31 1.26 22.34
N VAL A 297 -0.70 0.80 21.14
CA VAL A 297 -0.68 1.63 19.92
C VAL A 297 -1.75 2.71 19.92
N VAL A 298 -2.96 2.41 20.39
CA VAL A 298 -4.06 3.41 20.44
C VAL A 298 -3.76 4.51 21.46
N VAL A 299 -3.24 4.16 22.65
CA VAL A 299 -2.92 5.13 23.70
C VAL A 299 -1.69 5.98 23.33
N SER A 300 -0.75 5.41 22.56
CA SER A 300 0.39 6.15 22.03
C SER A 300 0.10 6.95 20.75
N GLY A 301 -1.11 6.84 20.20
CA GLY A 301 -1.52 7.52 18.95
C GLY A 301 -0.76 7.00 17.72
N GLY A 302 -0.56 5.67 17.64
CA GLY A 302 0.16 5.01 16.55
C GLY A 302 1.68 5.07 16.65
N ALA A 303 2.25 5.74 17.66
CA ALA A 303 3.70 5.85 17.83
C ALA A 303 4.37 4.57 18.37
N GLY A 304 3.58 3.60 18.85
CA GLY A 304 4.06 2.40 19.54
C GLY A 304 4.78 1.37 18.67
N MET A 305 4.49 1.28 17.36
CA MET A 305 5.06 0.24 16.48
C MET A 305 6.17 0.76 15.55
N ALA A 306 6.29 2.07 15.34
CA ALA A 306 7.38 2.65 14.53
C ALA A 306 8.72 2.78 15.30
N ALA A 307 8.80 2.27 16.53
CA ALA A 307 9.90 2.52 17.45
C ALA A 307 10.86 1.32 17.60
N GLU A 308 11.15 0.59 16.52
CA GLU A 308 12.46 -0.05 16.43
C GLU A 308 13.54 1.05 16.36
N ALA A 309 14.20 1.27 17.50
CA ALA A 309 15.51 1.92 17.65
C ALA A 309 15.64 3.45 17.62
N ARG A 310 14.73 4.22 18.23
CA ARG A 310 15.20 5.45 18.91
C ARG A 310 15.54 5.10 20.34
N ILE A 311 16.79 4.68 20.58
CA ILE A 311 17.39 4.70 21.91
C ILE A 311 17.33 6.16 22.37
N VAL A 312 16.25 6.55 23.04
CA VAL A 312 16.19 7.78 23.81
C VAL A 312 17.16 7.51 24.96
N PRO A 313 18.34 8.17 25.02
CA PRO A 313 19.21 7.99 26.16
C PRO A 313 18.41 8.48 27.36
N GLU A 314 18.08 7.56 28.28
CA GLU A 314 17.42 7.98 29.51
C GLU A 314 18.26 9.10 30.14
N PRO A 315 17.63 10.15 30.69
CA PRO A 315 18.35 11.29 31.26
C PRO A 315 19.43 10.88 32.27
N ALA A 316 19.26 9.72 32.91
CA ALA A 316 20.22 9.10 33.80
C ALA A 316 21.55 8.73 33.13
N THR A 317 21.56 8.25 31.88
CA THR A 317 22.80 7.87 31.16
C THR A 317 23.62 9.09 30.76
N ALA A 318 22.96 10.17 30.31
CA ALA A 318 23.63 11.44 30.01
C ALA A 318 24.14 12.11 31.29
N ALA A 319 23.38 12.07 32.38
CA ALA A 319 23.81 12.57 33.68
C ALA A 319 25.00 11.77 34.22
N LEU A 320 25.00 10.44 34.11
CA LEU A 320 26.07 9.58 34.61
C LEU A 320 27.36 9.74 33.78
N ALA A 321 27.25 9.93 32.46
CA ALA A 321 28.38 10.28 31.61
C ALA A 321 28.97 11.66 31.95
N GLY A 322 28.12 12.64 32.26
CA GLY A 322 28.53 13.96 32.74
C GLY A 322 29.27 13.90 34.08
N VAL A 323 28.76 13.13 35.05
CA VAL A 323 29.42 12.92 36.35
C VAL A 323 30.76 12.19 36.17
N GLY A 324 30.81 11.18 35.30
CA GLY A 324 32.05 10.46 34.97
C GLY A 324 33.14 11.35 34.38
N MET A 325 32.79 12.27 33.48
CA MET A 325 33.75 13.25 32.91
C MET A 325 34.28 14.22 33.96
N VAL A 326 33.44 14.72 34.87
CA VAL A 326 33.86 15.66 35.92
C VAL A 326 34.85 15.00 36.89
N VAL A 327 34.64 13.72 37.23
CA VAL A 327 35.55 12.95 38.08
C VAL A 327 36.90 12.70 37.40
N LEU A 328 36.89 12.35 36.10
CA LEU A 328 38.12 12.14 35.32
C LEU A 328 38.95 13.42 35.18
N VAL A 329 38.31 14.55 34.93
CA VAL A 329 38.99 15.87 34.84
C VAL A 329 39.52 16.29 36.22
N GLY A 330 38.77 16.08 37.31
CA GLY A 330 39.22 16.37 38.68
C GLY A 330 40.45 15.56 39.12
N CYS A 331 40.58 14.31 38.68
CA CYS A 331 41.75 13.46 38.94
C CYS A 331 43.00 13.89 38.14
N LEU A 332 42.82 14.48 36.96
CA LEU A 332 43.93 14.97 36.13
C LEU A 332 44.59 16.24 36.70
N PHE A 333 43.83 17.08 37.42
CA PHE A 333 44.37 18.33 38.01
C PHE A 333 45.08 18.14 39.36
N THR A 334 44.79 17.07 40.09
CA THR A 334 45.40 16.83 41.41
C THR A 334 46.80 16.19 41.34
N GLN A 335 47.24 15.70 40.17
CA GLN A 335 48.58 15.11 40.02
C GLN A 335 49.72 16.11 39.69
N SER A 336 49.45 17.41 39.47
CA SER A 336 50.52 18.38 39.10
C SER A 336 51.15 19.16 40.27
N GLY A 337 50.74 18.93 41.52
CA GLY A 337 51.24 19.67 42.68
C GLY A 337 52.21 18.87 43.55
N LYS A 338 53.46 18.67 43.12
CA LYS A 338 54.57 18.38 44.06
C LYS A 338 55.45 19.63 44.19
N PRO A 339 55.61 20.21 45.39
CA PRO A 339 56.49 21.35 45.60
C PRO A 339 57.96 20.88 45.64
N GLY A 340 58.82 21.60 44.93
CA GLY A 340 60.27 21.67 45.18
C GLY A 340 60.60 22.91 46.00
#